data_AF-A0A7S0KPV7-F1
#
_entry.id   AF-A0A7S0KPV7-F1
#
_cell.length_a   1.000
_cell.length_b   1.000
_cell.length_c   1.000
_cell.angle_alpha   90.00
_cell.angle_beta   90.00
_cell.angle_gamma   90.00
#
_symmetry.space_group_name_H-M   'P 1'
#
loop_
_entity.id
_entity.type
_entity.pdbx_description
1 polymer ?
#
loop_
_entity_poly.entity_id
_entity_poly.type
_entity_poly.pdbx_seq_one_letter_code
_entity_poly.pdbx_strand_id
1 'polypeptide(L)'
;VVAHLSRLNCSPIIAGLEASTKPHDVYAHGRVRMDACTMTNLELILGAEGTAEGSLLRRISFGCSTDAGRRTMRRWIAAPLRDVGAIRERQDAVWCAAESGSVIAEAVETATRGLRGAPDLERAVGRARAARNAGLAGLKFASLPPHLARPRHARRVAALAAA
;
A
#
# COMPACT_ATOMS: atom_id res chain seq x y z
N VAL A 1 -28.35 1.19 -3.38
CA VAL A 1 -28.12 2.26 -4.38
C VAL A 1 -29.29 2.37 -5.33
N VAL A 2 -29.68 1.31 -6.05
CA VAL A 2 -30.85 1.32 -6.98
C VAL A 2 -32.14 1.85 -6.33
N ALA A 3 -32.55 1.30 -5.18
CA ALA A 3 -33.75 1.78 -4.47
C ALA A 3 -33.68 3.24 -3.96
N HIS A 4 -32.48 3.76 -3.70
CA HIS A 4 -32.29 5.15 -3.29
C HIS A 4 -32.37 6.10 -4.49
N LEU A 5 -31.82 5.69 -5.64
CA LEU A 5 -31.87 6.45 -6.88
C LEU A 5 -33.26 6.49 -7.51
N SER A 6 -34.06 5.42 -7.35
CA SER A 6 -35.47 5.42 -7.77
C SER A 6 -36.30 6.44 -6.99
N ARG A 7 -35.99 6.67 -5.70
CA ARG A 7 -36.65 7.71 -4.87
C ARG A 7 -36.29 9.13 -5.30
N LEU A 8 -35.15 9.32 -5.98
CA LEU A 8 -34.72 10.61 -6.52
C LEU A 8 -35.21 10.85 -7.96
N ASN A 9 -36.10 9.98 -8.48
CA ASN A 9 -36.65 10.06 -9.83
C ASN A 9 -35.59 10.00 -10.95
N CYS A 10 -34.41 9.44 -10.66
CA CYS A 10 -33.30 9.31 -11.62
C CYS A 10 -33.45 8.12 -12.57
N SER A 11 -34.57 7.40 -12.54
CA SER A 11 -34.84 6.21 -13.37
C SER A 11 -34.58 6.41 -14.87
N PRO A 12 -34.95 7.54 -15.53
CA PRO A 12 -34.70 7.74 -16.95
C PRO A 12 -33.20 7.88 -17.28
N ILE A 13 -32.43 8.46 -16.37
CA ILE A 13 -30.98 8.65 -16.50
C ILE A 13 -30.25 7.32 -16.31
N ILE A 14 -30.75 6.47 -15.40
CA ILE A 14 -30.14 5.18 -15.07
C ILE A 14 -30.41 4.14 -16.16
N ALA A 15 -31.60 4.13 -16.76
CA ALA A 15 -31.95 3.18 -17.81
C ALA A 15 -31.00 3.26 -19.03
N GLY A 16 -30.53 4.46 -19.40
CA GLY A 16 -29.53 4.64 -20.46
C GLY A 16 -28.09 4.33 -20.04
N LEU A 17 -27.83 4.31 -18.73
CA LEU A 17 -26.52 4.06 -18.14
C LEU A 17 -26.30 2.59 -17.76
N GLU A 18 -27.34 1.77 -17.62
CA GLU A 18 -27.25 0.35 -17.21
C GLU A 18 -26.30 -0.49 -18.08
N ALA A 19 -26.18 -0.18 -19.37
CA ALA A 19 -25.22 -0.83 -20.26
C ALA A 19 -23.75 -0.39 -20.03
N SER A 20 -23.54 0.75 -19.37
CA SER A 20 -22.23 1.38 -19.13
C SER A 20 -21.82 1.37 -17.65
N THR A 21 -22.78 1.21 -16.73
CA THR A 21 -22.55 1.14 -15.29
C THR A 21 -22.12 -0.26 -14.90
N LYS A 22 -20.80 -0.46 -14.86
CA LYS A 22 -20.24 -1.65 -14.22
C LYS A 22 -20.56 -1.59 -12.72
N PRO A 23 -21.07 -2.66 -12.10
CA PRO A 23 -21.17 -2.73 -10.66
C PRO A 23 -19.77 -2.54 -10.08
N HIS A 24 -19.55 -1.38 -9.47
CA HIS A 24 -18.32 -1.12 -8.73
C HIS A 24 -18.53 -1.71 -7.35
N ASP A 25 -17.93 -2.88 -7.10
CA ASP A 25 -17.88 -3.38 -5.74
C ASP A 25 -16.90 -2.51 -4.94
N VAL A 26 -17.47 -1.52 -4.26
CA VAL A 26 -16.74 -0.60 -3.38
C VAL A 26 -15.99 -1.38 -2.29
N TYR A 27 -16.42 -2.60 -1.98
CA TYR A 27 -15.85 -3.41 -0.92
C TYR A 27 -15.22 -4.67 -1.48
N ALA A 28 -13.88 -4.68 -1.56
CA ALA A 28 -13.14 -5.89 -1.92
C ALA A 28 -13.62 -7.09 -1.09
N HIS A 29 -14.14 -8.12 -1.78
CA HIS A 29 -14.54 -9.38 -1.16
C HIS A 29 -13.40 -9.95 -0.28
N GLY A 30 -13.75 -10.54 0.87
CA GLY A 30 -12.77 -11.17 1.78
C GLY A 30 -12.10 -10.24 2.79
N ARG A 31 -12.54 -8.98 2.88
CA ARG A 31 -12.05 -8.00 3.87
C ARG A 31 -13.18 -7.50 4.76
N VAL A 32 -12.83 -6.99 5.95
CA VAL A 32 -13.78 -6.33 6.84
C VAL A 32 -14.22 -5.01 6.21
N ARG A 33 -15.54 -4.80 6.11
CA ARG A 33 -16.11 -3.58 5.56
C ARG A 33 -16.10 -2.50 6.63
N MET A 34 -15.49 -1.37 6.30
CA MET A 34 -15.49 -0.17 7.14
C MET A 34 -15.82 1.02 6.24
N ASP A 35 -16.76 1.85 6.67
CA ASP A 35 -17.05 3.11 6.01
C ASP A 35 -16.11 4.22 6.49
N ALA A 36 -16.17 5.38 5.85
CA ALA A 36 -15.34 6.52 6.22
C ALA A 36 -15.57 6.97 7.67
N CYS A 37 -16.83 6.93 8.13
CA CYS A 37 -17.18 7.29 9.51
C CYS A 37 -16.52 6.35 10.52
N THR A 38 -16.59 5.04 10.32
CA THR A 38 -15.92 4.05 11.18
C THR A 38 -14.41 4.26 11.21
N MET A 39 -13.78 4.49 10.06
CA MET A 39 -12.32 4.70 10.00
C MET A 39 -11.88 5.97 10.75
N THR A 40 -12.68 7.03 10.71
CA THR A 40 -12.41 8.29 11.42
C THR A 40 -12.68 8.15 12.92
N ASN A 41 -13.82 7.59 13.32
CA ASN A 41 -14.18 7.43 14.73
C ASN A 41 -13.20 6.53 15.50
N LEU A 42 -12.61 5.56 14.82
CA LEU A 42 -11.58 4.68 15.37
C LEU A 42 -10.15 5.23 15.20
N GLU A 43 -10.00 6.42 14.63
CA GLU A 43 -8.71 7.09 14.40
C GLU A 43 -7.68 6.19 13.70
N LEU A 44 -8.13 5.37 12.73
CA LEU A 44 -7.29 4.33 12.15
C LEU A 44 -6.10 4.91 11.37
N ILE A 45 -6.31 6.05 10.74
CA ILE A 45 -5.39 6.66 9.78
C ILE A 45 -4.96 8.05 10.21
N LEU A 46 -5.93 8.87 10.60
CA LEU A 46 -5.77 10.23 11.14
C LEU A 46 -6.35 10.23 12.56
N GLY A 47 -5.76 11.00 13.47
CA GLY A 47 -6.30 11.24 14.81
C GLY A 47 -7.35 12.35 14.82
N ALA A 48 -7.86 12.68 16.01
CA ALA A 48 -8.91 13.68 16.24
C ALA A 48 -8.71 15.02 15.50
N GLU A 49 -7.48 15.53 15.46
CA GLU A 49 -7.15 16.83 14.84
C GLU A 49 -6.97 16.75 13.31
N GLY A 50 -7.30 15.61 12.69
CA GLY A 50 -7.13 15.38 11.26
C GLY A 50 -5.67 15.21 10.81
N THR A 51 -4.72 15.19 11.75
CA THR A 51 -3.31 14.87 11.49
C THR A 51 -3.06 13.38 11.66
N ALA A 52 -1.88 12.89 11.24
CA ALA A 52 -1.49 11.51 11.54
C ALA A 52 -1.14 11.30 13.04
N GLU A 53 -1.03 12.37 13.82
CA GLU A 53 -0.72 12.27 15.25
C GLU A 53 -1.89 11.64 16.01
N GLY A 54 -1.59 10.85 17.03
CA GLY A 54 -2.60 10.10 17.79
C GLY A 54 -3.22 8.89 17.08
N SER A 55 -3.05 8.74 15.75
CA SER A 55 -3.69 7.67 14.98
C SER A 55 -3.06 6.28 15.20
N LEU A 56 -3.86 5.23 14.96
CA LEU A 56 -3.39 3.84 15.02
C LEU A 56 -2.25 3.59 14.04
N LEU A 57 -2.39 4.08 12.79
CA LEU A 57 -1.36 3.94 11.76
C LEU A 57 -0.03 4.53 12.22
N ARG A 58 -0.02 5.70 12.85
CA ARG A 58 1.22 6.33 13.32
C ARG A 58 1.91 5.48 14.39
N ARG A 59 1.14 4.92 15.33
CA ARG A 59 1.67 4.03 16.38
C ARG A 59 2.28 2.76 15.81
N ILE A 60 1.56 2.04 14.94
CA ILE A 60 2.01 0.75 14.42
C ILE A 60 3.10 0.89 13.34
N SER A 61 3.01 1.91 12.49
CA SER A 61 3.95 2.08 11.39
C SER A 61 5.34 2.60 11.81
N PHE A 62 5.51 2.99 13.08
CA PHE A 62 6.81 3.43 13.61
C PHE A 62 7.91 2.36 13.46
N GLY A 63 7.56 1.08 13.58
CA GLY A 63 8.51 -0.02 13.38
C GLY A 63 8.88 -0.31 11.91
N CYS A 64 8.23 0.32 10.94
CA CYS A 64 8.51 0.07 9.52
C CYS A 64 9.78 0.78 9.06
N SER A 65 10.77 0.02 8.59
CA SER A 65 12.05 0.57 8.10
C SER A 65 11.98 1.26 6.73
N THR A 66 10.93 1.03 5.94
CA THR A 66 10.76 1.61 4.59
C THR A 66 9.41 2.30 4.41
N ASP A 67 9.34 3.29 3.51
CA ASP A 67 8.08 3.94 3.14
C ASP A 67 7.09 2.99 2.46
N ALA A 68 7.59 2.02 1.68
CA ALA A 68 6.77 0.97 1.10
C ALA A 68 6.12 0.09 2.18
N GLY A 69 6.86 -0.21 3.26
CA GLY A 69 6.33 -0.88 4.44
C GLY A 69 5.22 -0.06 5.11
N ARG A 70 5.44 1.24 5.34
CA ARG A 70 4.42 2.14 5.93
C ARG A 70 3.13 2.20 5.09
N ARG A 71 3.25 2.27 3.76
CA ARG A 71 2.08 2.24 2.86
C ARG A 71 1.36 0.89 2.88
N THR A 72 2.11 -0.20 2.97
CA THR A 72 1.53 -1.54 3.09
C THR A 72 0.77 -1.68 4.42
N MET A 73 1.34 -1.17 5.51
CA MET A 73 0.66 -1.11 6.81
C MET A 73 -0.65 -0.32 6.74
N ARG A 74 -0.63 0.85 6.09
CA ARG A 74 -1.85 1.64 5.82
C ARG A 74 -2.91 0.83 5.09
N ARG A 75 -2.53 0.09 4.03
CA ARG A 75 -3.45 -0.77 3.25
C ARG A 75 -4.05 -1.88 4.13
N TRP A 76 -3.26 -2.48 5.02
CA TRP A 76 -3.73 -3.55 5.89
C TRP A 76 -4.69 -3.05 6.98
N ILE A 77 -4.39 -1.91 7.60
CA ILE A 77 -5.27 -1.30 8.60
C ILE A 77 -6.60 -0.87 7.98
N ALA A 78 -6.57 -0.24 6.80
CA ALA A 78 -7.78 0.24 6.13
C ALA A 78 -8.66 -0.88 5.56
N ALA A 79 -8.12 -2.09 5.41
CA ALA A 79 -8.87 -3.22 4.86
C ALA A 79 -8.44 -4.55 5.52
N PRO A 80 -8.82 -4.77 6.79
CA PRO A 80 -8.46 -5.95 7.56
C PRO A 80 -8.93 -7.23 6.86
N LEU A 81 -8.19 -8.32 7.07
CA LEU A 81 -8.57 -9.63 6.55
C LEU A 81 -9.81 -10.15 7.28
N ARG A 82 -10.66 -10.87 6.54
CA ARG A 82 -11.80 -11.62 7.11
C ARG A 82 -11.51 -13.13 7.16
N ASP A 83 -10.59 -13.60 6.33
CA ASP A 83 -10.23 -15.00 6.23
C ASP A 83 -9.36 -15.45 7.41
N VAL A 84 -9.81 -16.47 8.13
CA VAL A 84 -9.13 -16.96 9.34
C VAL A 84 -7.79 -17.62 9.01
N GLY A 85 -7.67 -18.30 7.87
CA GLY A 85 -6.42 -18.92 7.44
C GLY A 85 -5.34 -17.87 7.21
N ALA A 86 -5.64 -16.85 6.41
CA ALA A 86 -4.72 -15.74 6.13
C ALA A 86 -4.40 -14.90 7.38
N ILE A 87 -5.31 -14.81 8.35
CA ILE A 87 -5.03 -14.18 9.64
C ILE A 87 -3.99 -15.01 10.42
N ARG A 88 -4.18 -16.33 10.53
CA ARG A 88 -3.26 -17.23 11.21
C ARG A 88 -1.87 -17.22 10.57
N GLU A 89 -1.79 -17.29 9.24
CA GLU A 89 -0.51 -17.19 8.51
C GLU A 89 0.28 -15.92 8.87
N ARG A 90 -0.42 -14.78 9.03
CA ARG A 90 0.24 -13.54 9.46
C ARG A 90 0.68 -13.59 10.91
N GLN A 91 -0.12 -14.20 11.78
CA GLN A 91 0.22 -14.37 13.20
C GLN A 91 1.44 -15.28 13.34
N ASP A 92 1.49 -16.39 12.61
CA ASP A 92 2.61 -17.33 12.59
C ASP A 92 3.89 -16.64 12.10
N ALA A 93 3.81 -15.84 11.04
CA ALA A 93 4.95 -15.06 10.54
C ALA A 93 5.48 -14.06 11.59
N VAL A 94 4.59 -13.40 12.32
CA VAL A 94 4.97 -12.50 13.42
C VAL A 94 5.60 -13.27 14.58
N TRP A 95 5.01 -14.41 14.95
CA TRP A 95 5.52 -15.28 16.01
C TRP A 95 6.95 -15.74 15.71
N CYS A 96 7.18 -16.29 14.51
CA CYS A 96 8.50 -16.74 14.07
C CYS A 96 9.53 -15.60 14.07
N ALA A 97 9.12 -14.38 13.72
CA ALA A 97 10.00 -13.21 13.71
C ALA A 97 10.28 -12.65 15.13
N ALA A 98 9.37 -12.85 16.08
CA ALA A 98 9.50 -12.37 17.46
C ALA A 98 10.21 -13.38 18.37
N GLU A 99 10.22 -14.67 18.01
CA GLU A 99 10.89 -15.73 18.76
C GLU A 99 12.41 -15.53 18.76
N SER A 100 12.92 -15.08 19.91
CA SER A 100 14.34 -14.75 20.11
C SER A 100 15.21 -16.00 19.98
N GLY A 101 16.31 -15.88 19.24
CA GLY A 101 17.25 -16.98 19.00
C GLY A 101 16.87 -17.92 17.85
N SER A 102 15.76 -17.65 17.14
CA SER A 102 15.46 -18.37 15.89
C SER A 102 16.29 -17.85 14.72
N VAL A 103 16.61 -18.72 13.76
CA VAL A 103 17.27 -18.35 12.48
C VAL A 103 16.45 -17.31 11.71
N ILE A 104 15.11 -17.38 11.85
CA ILE A 104 14.19 -16.44 11.20
C ILE A 104 14.33 -15.05 11.80
N ALA A 105 14.40 -14.92 13.13
CA ALA A 105 14.57 -13.63 13.79
C ALA A 105 15.88 -12.94 13.37
N GLU A 106 16.99 -13.69 13.30
CA GLU A 106 18.28 -13.15 12.84
C GLU A 106 18.24 -12.72 11.36
N ALA A 107 17.59 -13.52 10.51
CA ALA A 107 17.38 -13.17 9.11
C ALA A 107 16.53 -11.90 8.95
N VAL A 108 15.47 -11.76 9.74
CA VAL A 108 14.60 -10.56 9.78
C VAL A 108 15.39 -9.34 10.25
N GLU A 109 16.23 -9.47 11.27
CA GLU A 109 17.06 -8.36 11.74
C GLU A 109 18.06 -7.91 10.66
N THR A 110 18.73 -8.87 10.03
CA THR A 110 19.70 -8.63 8.95
C THR A 110 19.02 -7.97 7.75
N ALA A 111 17.85 -8.47 7.33
CA ALA A 111 17.05 -7.87 6.27
C ALA A 111 16.60 -6.45 6.65
N THR A 112 16.12 -6.25 7.88
CA THR A 112 15.70 -4.94 8.39
C THR A 112 16.85 -3.95 8.32
N ARG A 113 18.06 -4.34 8.76
CA ARG A 113 19.27 -3.53 8.69
C ARG A 113 19.65 -3.17 7.25
N GLY A 114 19.54 -4.12 6.32
CA GLY A 114 19.79 -3.88 4.89
C GLY A 114 18.75 -3.00 4.20
N LEU A 115 17.50 -3.04 4.68
CA LEU A 115 16.41 -2.20 4.17
C LEU A 115 16.45 -0.77 4.74
N ARG A 116 17.12 -0.54 5.88
CA ARG A 116 17.34 0.81 6.41
C ARG A 116 18.17 1.62 5.41
N GLY A 117 17.59 2.69 4.89
CA GLY A 117 18.20 3.54 3.87
C GLY A 117 18.01 3.05 2.43
N ALA A 118 17.24 1.97 2.23
CA ALA A 118 16.84 1.56 0.89
C ALA A 118 15.96 2.64 0.22
N PRO A 119 16.14 2.87 -1.10
CA PRO A 119 15.25 3.72 -1.90
C PRO A 119 13.79 3.29 -1.79
N ASP A 120 12.87 4.25 -2.00
CA ASP A 120 11.47 3.93 -2.26
C ASP A 120 11.32 3.32 -3.66
N LEU A 121 11.50 1.99 -3.73
CA LEU A 121 11.46 1.20 -4.97
C LEU A 121 10.08 1.21 -5.61
N GLU A 122 9.00 1.10 -4.82
CA GLU A 122 7.61 1.12 -5.33
C GLU A 122 7.36 2.42 -6.13
N ARG A 123 7.79 3.58 -5.60
CA ARG A 123 7.69 4.84 -6.34
C ARG A 123 8.70 4.96 -7.48
N ALA A 124 9.91 4.41 -7.35
CA ALA A 124 10.90 4.43 -8.42
C ALA A 124 10.39 3.67 -9.67
N VAL A 125 9.80 2.49 -9.48
CA VAL A 125 9.19 1.72 -10.57
C VAL A 125 8.01 2.49 -11.18
N GLY A 126 7.15 3.08 -10.35
CA GLY A 126 6.04 3.91 -10.83
C GLY A 126 6.50 5.07 -11.71
N ARG A 127 7.54 5.80 -11.29
CA ARG A 127 8.16 6.88 -12.08
C ARG A 127 8.81 6.39 -13.36
N ALA A 128 9.53 5.27 -13.31
CA ALA A 128 10.14 4.68 -14.51
C ALA A 128 9.08 4.31 -15.56
N ARG A 129 7.97 3.68 -15.12
CA ARG A 129 6.84 3.35 -16.00
C ARG A 129 6.18 4.59 -16.58
N ALA A 130 5.93 5.61 -15.76
CA ALA A 130 5.36 6.88 -16.22
C ALA A 130 6.26 7.57 -17.26
N ALA A 131 7.58 7.63 -17.01
CA ALA A 131 8.55 8.20 -17.92
C ALA A 131 8.60 7.44 -19.26
N ARG A 132 8.55 6.10 -19.22
CA ARG A 132 8.46 5.27 -20.43
C ARG A 132 7.22 5.57 -21.25
N ASN A 133 6.05 5.64 -20.59
CA ASN A 133 4.78 5.93 -21.26
C ASN A 133 4.73 7.36 -21.83
N ALA A 134 5.46 8.30 -21.24
CA ALA A 134 5.58 9.68 -21.71
C ALA A 134 6.62 9.87 -22.84
N GLY A 135 7.21 8.78 -23.37
CA GLY A 135 8.22 8.86 -24.43
C GLY A 135 9.58 9.39 -23.98
N LEU A 136 9.81 9.54 -22.67
CA LEU A 136 11.06 10.06 -22.09
C LEU A 136 12.15 8.98 -21.95
N ALA A 137 12.09 7.93 -22.77
CA ALA A 137 12.94 6.73 -22.68
C ALA A 137 14.45 7.01 -22.84
N GLY A 138 14.84 8.20 -23.32
CA GLY A 138 16.24 8.62 -23.48
C GLY A 138 16.87 9.31 -22.26
N LEU A 139 16.09 9.71 -21.25
CA LEU A 139 16.62 10.41 -20.08
C LEU A 139 17.19 9.43 -19.06
N LYS A 140 18.43 8.98 -19.30
CA LYS A 140 19.26 8.31 -18.30
C LYS A 140 19.34 9.24 -17.07
N PHE A 141 18.98 8.74 -15.89
CA PHE A 141 19.06 9.39 -14.57
C PHE A 141 17.90 10.26 -14.07
N ALA A 142 17.11 10.94 -14.91
CA ALA A 142 16.10 11.89 -14.41
C ALA A 142 14.90 11.24 -13.68
N SER A 143 14.59 9.97 -13.95
CA SER A 143 13.45 9.24 -13.35
C SER A 143 13.78 8.52 -12.04
N LEU A 144 15.08 8.35 -11.73
CA LEU A 144 15.55 7.63 -10.57
C LEU A 144 15.70 8.57 -9.37
N PRO A 145 15.39 8.11 -8.14
CA PRO A 145 15.70 8.90 -6.96
C PRO A 145 17.19 9.29 -6.92
N PRO A 146 17.55 10.49 -6.43
CA PRO A 146 18.92 11.02 -6.51
C PRO A 146 19.99 10.14 -5.83
N HIS A 147 19.62 9.31 -4.84
CA HIS A 147 20.54 8.36 -4.21
C HIS A 147 20.81 7.10 -5.07
N LEU A 148 19.89 6.73 -5.97
CA LEU A 148 20.07 5.66 -6.97
C LEU A 148 20.72 6.16 -8.26
N ALA A 149 20.65 7.48 -8.53
CA ALA A 149 21.31 8.11 -9.66
C ALA A 149 22.86 8.15 -9.53
N ARG A 150 23.44 7.66 -8.42
CA ARG A 150 24.89 7.62 -8.23
C ARG A 150 25.56 6.58 -9.15
N PRO A 151 26.74 6.87 -9.74
CA PRO A 151 27.44 5.96 -10.66
C PRO A 151 27.65 4.54 -10.10
N ARG A 152 27.95 4.42 -8.80
CA ARG A 152 28.16 3.14 -8.11
C ARG A 152 26.93 2.21 -8.10
N HIS A 153 25.73 2.75 -8.29
CA HIS A 153 24.49 1.98 -8.34
C HIS A 153 24.03 1.70 -9.78
N ALA A 154 24.73 2.21 -10.80
CA ALA A 154 24.33 2.07 -12.20
C ALA A 154 24.25 0.61 -12.66
N ARG A 155 25.16 -0.27 -12.21
CA ARG A 155 25.10 -1.72 -12.52
C ARG A 155 23.84 -2.40 -11.96
N ARG A 156 23.47 -2.08 -10.71
CA ARG A 156 22.28 -2.62 -10.05
C ARG A 156 20.99 -2.08 -10.66
N VAL A 157 20.99 -0.81 -11.05
CA VAL A 157 19.88 -0.17 -11.77
C VAL A 157 19.71 -0.75 -13.18
N ALA A 158 20.80 -0.98 -13.91
CA ALA A 158 20.76 -1.59 -15.24
C ALA A 158 20.19 -3.02 -15.19
N ALA A 159 20.56 -3.81 -14.18
CA ALA A 159 19.98 -5.14 -13.96
C ALA A 159 18.47 -5.09 -13.69
N LEU A 160 17.99 -4.08 -12.95
CA LEU A 160 16.57 -3.91 -12.64
C LEU A 160 15.74 -3.36 -13.82
N ALA A 161 16.37 -2.62 -14.74
CA ALA A 161 15.73 -2.10 -15.95
C ALA A 161 15.64 -3.13 -17.08
N ALA A 162 16.43 -4.22 -17.02
CA ALA A 162 16.44 -5.32 -17.98
C ALA A 162 15.49 -6.48 -17.62
N ALA A 163 14.91 -6.46 -16.41
CA ALA A 163 13.90 -7.41 -15.93
C ALA A 163 12.48 -6.86 -16.14
#